data_AF-A0A224X7V5-F1
#
_entry.id   AF-A0A224X7V5-F1
#
_cell.length_a   1.000
_cell.length_b   1.000
_cell.length_c   1.000
_cell.angle_alpha   90.00
_cell.angle_beta   90.00
_cell.angle_gamma   90.00
#
_symmetry.space_group_name_H-M   'P 1'
#
loop_
_entity.id
_entity.type
_entity.pdbx_description
1 polymer ?
#
loop_
_entity_poly.entity_id
_entity_poly.type
_entity_poly.pdbx_seq_one_letter_code
_entity_poly.pdbx_strand_id
1 'polypeptide(L)' 'MAKKLSKNTIYNIAANQLRDIRERGDLETRNNDAEDFLDVSVWSIKKMIEEAYEEGLKEVQRK' A
#
# COMPACT_ATOMS: atom_id res chain seq x y z
N MET A 1 12.38 -13.37 13.85
CA MET A 1 12.27 -12.94 12.44
C MET A 1 11.08 -12.01 12.30
N ALA A 2 11.29 -10.81 11.76
CA ALA A 2 10.19 -9.91 11.41
C ALA A 2 9.37 -10.55 10.29
N LYS A 3 8.04 -10.61 10.46
CA LYS A 3 7.13 -11.18 9.46
C LYS A 3 6.85 -10.11 8.42
N LYS A 4 7.02 -10.45 7.14
CA LYS A 4 6.64 -9.55 6.05
C LYS A 4 5.11 -9.38 6.06
N LEU A 5 4.63 -8.15 5.85
CA LEU A 5 3.21 -7.91 5.62
C LEU A 5 2.72 -8.72 4.41
N SER A 6 1.48 -9.18 4.47
CA SER A 6 0.87 -9.89 3.35
C SER A 6 0.68 -8.93 2.16
N LYS A 7 0.69 -9.45 0.93
CA LYS A 7 0.38 -8.65 -0.26
C LYS A 7 -0.99 -7.97 -0.14
N ASN A 8 -2.00 -8.67 0.38
CA ASN A 8 -3.33 -8.11 0.61
C ASN A 8 -3.32 -6.95 1.61
N THR A 9 -2.54 -7.04 2.68
CA THR A 9 -2.40 -5.95 3.65
C THR A 9 -1.82 -4.71 2.99
N ILE A 10 -0.77 -4.86 2.21
CA ILE A 10 -0.12 -3.75 1.49
C ILE A 10 -1.09 -3.13 0.48
N TYR A 11 -1.80 -3.97 -0.30
CA TYR A 11 -2.83 -3.50 -1.22
C TYR A 11 -3.93 -2.72 -0.51
N ASN A 12 -4.45 -3.23 0.62
CA ASN A 12 -5.51 -2.56 1.36
C ASN A 12 -5.08 -1.19 1.90
N ILE A 13 -3.85 -1.07 2.40
CA ILE A 13 -3.28 0.23 2.83
C ILE A 13 -3.26 1.20 1.65
N ALA A 14 -2.76 0.76 0.49
CA ALA A 14 -2.68 1.59 -0.70
C ALA A 14 -4.06 2.01 -1.24
N ALA A 15 -4.99 1.06 -1.34
CA ALA A 15 -6.37 1.28 -1.81
C ALA A 15 -7.19 2.17 -0.86
N ASN A 16 -6.84 2.23 0.43
CA ASN A 16 -7.47 3.14 1.39
C ASN A 16 -7.02 4.58 1.21
N GLN A 17 -5.76 4.81 0.81
CA GLN A 17 -5.21 6.16 0.63
C GLN A 17 -5.41 6.71 -0.79
N LEU A 18 -5.50 5.84 -1.80
CA LEU A 18 -5.55 6.22 -3.20
C LEU A 18 -6.71 5.51 -3.91
N ARG A 19 -7.69 6.32 -4.34
CA ARG A 19 -8.86 5.84 -5.07
C ARG A 19 -8.48 5.11 -6.35
N ASP A 20 -7.50 5.62 -7.08
CA ASP A 20 -7.06 5.05 -8.37
C ASP A 20 -6.52 3.63 -8.18
N ILE A 21 -5.78 3.36 -7.09
CA ILE A 21 -5.32 2.01 -6.74
C ILE A 21 -6.51 1.09 -6.44
N ARG A 22 -7.51 1.60 -5.71
CA ARG A 22 -8.72 0.82 -5.40
C ARG A 22 -9.53 0.47 -6.64
N GLU A 23 -9.63 1.41 -7.59
CA GLU A 23 -10.32 1.19 -8.87
C GLU A 23 -9.53 0.25 -9.78
N ARG A 24 -8.19 0.33 -9.75
CA ARG A 24 -7.28 -0.56 -10.47
C ARG A 24 -7.35 -2.00 -9.99
N GLY A 25 -7.51 -2.22 -8.69
CA GLY A 25 -7.76 -3.52 -8.07
C GLY A 25 -6.51 -4.33 -7.70
N ASP A 26 -5.32 -3.85 -8.05
CA ASP A 26 -4.05 -4.51 -7.78
C ASP A 26 -2.87 -3.51 -7.77
N LEU A 27 -1.69 -3.99 -7.36
CA LEU A 27 -0.41 -3.25 -7.39
C LEU A 27 0.60 -3.87 -8.39
N GLU A 28 0.14 -4.69 -9.34
CA GLU A 28 1.02 -5.37 -10.29
C GLU A 28 1.36 -4.43 -11.45
N THR A 29 2.56 -4.50 -12.03
CA THR A 29 2.97 -3.63 -13.15
C THR A 29 2.23 -4.00 -14.44
N ARG A 30 1.77 -3.01 -15.20
CA ARG A 30 1.05 -3.22 -16.48
C ARG A 30 1.84 -2.83 -17.72
N ASN A 31 3.04 -2.26 -17.55
CA ASN A 31 3.89 -1.72 -18.61
C ASN A 31 3.14 -0.68 -19.45
N ASN A 32 2.35 0.15 -18.78
CA ASN A 32 1.55 1.19 -19.41
C ASN A 32 1.67 2.48 -18.58
N ASP A 33 2.22 3.53 -19.18
CA ASP A 33 2.48 4.77 -18.45
C ASP A 33 1.22 5.36 -17.81
N ALA A 34 0.09 5.31 -18.51
CA ALA A 34 -1.18 5.83 -17.99
C ALA A 34 -1.75 5.00 -16.84
N GLU A 35 -1.43 3.71 -16.76
CA GLU A 35 -1.91 2.81 -15.70
C GLU A 35 -0.91 2.61 -14.55
N ASP A 36 0.38 2.91 -14.77
CA ASP A 36 1.47 2.69 -13.82
C ASP A 36 2.00 4.00 -13.19
N PHE A 37 1.77 5.17 -13.80
CA PHE A 37 2.13 6.48 -13.24
C PHE A 37 0.90 7.21 -12.70
N LEU A 38 0.44 6.77 -11.53
CA LEU A 38 -0.66 7.42 -10.82
C LEU A 38 -0.24 8.80 -10.28
N ASP A 39 -1.14 9.77 -10.34
CA ASP A 39 -0.95 11.08 -9.69
C ASP A 39 -1.18 10.93 -8.18
N VAL A 40 -0.09 10.97 -7.43
CA VAL A 40 -0.08 10.66 -6.00
C VAL A 40 0.54 11.82 -5.23
N SER A 41 -0.23 12.36 -4.27
CA SER A 41 0.28 13.39 -3.38
C SER A 41 1.35 12.84 -2.43
N VAL A 42 2.34 13.68 -2.08
CA VAL A 42 3.37 13.35 -1.07
C VAL A 42 2.74 13.00 0.28
N TRP A 43 1.60 13.60 0.62
CA TRP A 43 0.86 13.29 1.85
C TRP A 43 0.27 11.87 1.84
N SER A 44 -0.27 11.43 0.69
CA SER A 44 -0.76 10.05 0.53
C SER A 44 0.39 9.05 0.66
N ILE A 45 1.56 9.34 0.08
CA ILE A 45 2.77 8.50 0.22
C ILE A 45 3.16 8.38 1.70
N LYS A 46 3.29 9.52 2.39
CA LYS A 46 3.62 9.55 3.81
C LYS A 46 2.68 8.66 4.62
N LYS A 47 1.36 8.83 4.42
CA LYS A 47 0.35 8.09 5.18
C LYS A 47 0.36 6.59 4.89
N MET A 48 0.56 6.18 3.63
CA MET A 48 0.74 4.75 3.29
C MET A 48 1.95 4.13 4.00
N ILE A 49 3.06 4.86 4.10
CA ILE A 49 4.27 4.38 4.78
C ILE A 49 4.05 4.28 6.30
N GLU A 50 3.42 5.29 6.91
CA GLU A 50 3.08 5.29 8.34
C GLU A 50 2.16 4.12 8.69
N GLU A 51 1.09 3.91 7.92
CA GLU A 51 0.15 2.79 8.12
C GLU A 51 0.83 1.42 7.94
N ALA A 52 1.72 1.27 6.95
CA ALA A 52 2.48 0.04 6.76
C ALA A 52 3.46 -0.24 7.92
N TYR A 53 4.10 0.81 8.45
CA TYR A 53 4.98 0.68 9.60
C TYR A 53 4.21 0.25 10.86
N GLU A 54 3.11 0.92 11.16
CA GLU A 54 2.25 0.60 12.30
C GLU A 54 1.68 -0.83 12.21
N GLU A 55 1.24 -1.26 11.02
CA GLU A 55 0.72 -2.61 10.83
C GLU A 55 1.82 -3.66 11.04
N GLY A 56 3.04 -3.37 10.61
CA GLY A 56 4.22 -4.19 10.90
C GLY A 56 4.50 -4.33 12.40
N LEU A 57 4.38 -3.25 13.17
CA LEU A 57 4.53 -3.29 14.63
C LEU A 57 3.43 -4.12 15.29
N LYS A 58 2.17 -3.98 14.86
CA LYS A 58 1.05 -4.78 15.39
C LYS A 58 1.23 -6.27 15.13
N GLU A 59 1.78 -6.67 13.99
CA GLU A 59 2.08 -8.08 13.70
C GLU A 59 3.18 -8.65 14.61
N VAL A 60 4.10 -7.82 15.10
CA VAL A 60 5.12 -8.23 16.08
C VAL A 60 4.50 -8.39 17.48
N GLN A 61 3.59 -7.49 17.86
CA GLN A 61 2.95 -7.48 19.19
C GLN A 61 1.82 -8.51 19.36
N ARG A 62 1.22 -8.99 18.27
CA ARG A 62 0.19 -10.07 18.29
C ARG A 62 0.77 -11.46 18.63
N LYS A 63 2.05 -11.56 18.95
CA LYS A 63 2.74 -12.79 19.37
C LYS A 63 3.00 -12.76 20.88
#